data_AF-A0A4R9X207-F1
#
_entry.id   AF-A0A4R9X207-F1
#
_cell.length_a   1.000
_cell.length_b   1.000
_cell.length_c   1.000
_cell.angle_alpha   90.00
_cell.angle_beta   90.00
_cell.angle_gamma   90.00
#
_symmetry.space_group_name_H-M   'P 1'
#
loop_
_entity.id
_entity.type
_entity.pdbx_description
1 polymer ?
#
loop_
_entity_poly.entity_id
_entity_poly.type
_entity_poly.pdbx_seq_one_letter_code
_entity_poly.pdbx_strand_id
1 'polypeptide(L)'
;MQIQSEPSQFALKPLPMATNGHKLILAAAGFQAHAFKAMVRFQIETLSFLKHRCEQDVKLVDDLVAGNEFNDAFDVLSNFFQNATSDYAIEAGKVASIGSNLASETARRIRREAETTIEDMAASTAA
;
A
#
# COMPACT_ATOMS: atom_id res chain seq x y z
N MET A 1 -39.17 12.93 -58.84
CA MET A 1 -38.76 11.63 -58.26
C MET A 1 -37.85 11.93 -57.09
N GLN A 2 -38.39 11.94 -55.86
CA GLN A 2 -37.62 12.22 -54.64
C GLN A 2 -37.03 10.92 -54.12
N ILE A 3 -35.75 10.94 -53.75
CA ILE A 3 -35.12 9.87 -52.99
C ILE A 3 -34.70 10.50 -51.66
N GLN A 4 -35.57 10.32 -50.68
CA GLN A 4 -35.34 10.66 -49.28
C GLN A 4 -34.35 9.62 -48.73
N SER A 5 -33.10 10.01 -48.55
CA SER A 5 -32.11 9.19 -47.84
C SER A 5 -32.25 9.47 -46.34
N GLU A 6 -32.97 8.58 -45.65
CA GLU A 6 -32.99 8.49 -44.19
C GLU A 6 -31.55 8.41 -43.66
N PRO A 7 -31.10 9.32 -42.77
CA PRO A 7 -29.84 9.16 -42.09
C PRO A 7 -29.98 7.98 -41.13
N SER A 8 -29.16 6.97 -41.40
CA SER A 8 -29.11 5.67 -40.76
C SER A 8 -29.18 5.78 -39.24
N GLN A 9 -30.11 5.04 -38.63
CA GLN A 9 -30.30 4.88 -37.18
C GLN A 9 -29.10 4.23 -36.45
N PHE A 10 -27.94 4.11 -37.11
CA PHE A 10 -26.67 3.67 -36.54
C PHE A 10 -25.83 4.84 -36.04
N ALA A 11 -26.48 5.87 -35.48
CA ALA A 11 -25.80 6.71 -34.52
C ALA A 11 -25.38 5.79 -33.38
N LEU A 12 -24.10 5.39 -33.37
CA LEU A 12 -23.43 4.76 -32.26
C LEU A 12 -23.73 5.60 -31.02
N LYS A 13 -24.81 5.27 -30.30
CA LYS A 13 -24.98 5.67 -28.92
C LYS A 13 -23.66 5.29 -28.25
N PRO A 14 -22.95 6.24 -27.62
CA PRO A 14 -21.75 5.89 -26.88
C PRO A 14 -22.17 4.78 -25.92
N LEU A 15 -21.67 3.57 -26.16
CA LEU A 15 -21.96 2.45 -25.27
C LEU A 15 -21.48 2.91 -23.89
N PRO A 16 -22.27 2.75 -22.80
CA PRO A 16 -21.84 3.13 -21.46
C PRO A 16 -20.48 2.53 -21.06
N MET A 17 -20.04 1.48 -21.76
CA MET A 17 -18.71 0.90 -21.65
C MET A 17 -17.55 1.88 -21.96
N ALA A 18 -17.72 2.85 -22.87
CA ALA A 18 -16.67 3.81 -23.22
C ALA A 18 -16.44 4.82 -22.07
N THR A 19 -17.51 5.27 -21.43
CA THR A 19 -17.46 6.20 -20.27
C THR A 19 -17.02 5.47 -18.99
N ASN A 20 -17.46 4.22 -18.80
CA ASN A 20 -17.10 3.40 -17.66
C ASN A 20 -15.67 2.84 -17.74
N GLY A 21 -15.15 2.59 -18.95
CA GLY A 21 -13.78 2.12 -19.16
C GLY A 21 -12.72 3.16 -18.74
N HIS A 22 -12.97 4.45 -18.99
CA HIS A 22 -12.06 5.52 -18.57
C HIS A 22 -12.03 5.65 -17.03
N LYS A 23 -13.18 5.55 -16.35
CA LYS A 23 -13.26 5.52 -14.88
C LYS A 23 -12.50 4.32 -14.30
N LEU A 24 -12.64 3.13 -14.91
CA LEU A 24 -11.94 1.90 -14.50
C LEU A 24 -10.40 2.02 -14.65
N ILE A 25 -9.93 2.54 -15.79
CA ILE A 25 -8.49 2.75 -16.04
C ILE A 25 -7.90 3.74 -15.03
N LEU A 26 -8.61 4.83 -14.74
CA LEU A 26 -8.14 5.85 -13.79
C LEU A 26 -8.14 5.32 -12.34
N ALA A 27 -9.14 4.52 -11.97
CA ALA A 27 -9.18 3.83 -10.68
C ALA A 27 -8.04 2.80 -10.53
N ALA A 28 -7.78 2.01 -11.57
CA ALA A 28 -6.66 1.07 -11.62
C ALA A 28 -5.30 1.79 -11.52
N ALA A 29 -5.12 2.90 -12.24
CA ALA A 29 -3.90 3.71 -12.15
C ALA A 29 -3.71 4.31 -10.76
N GLY A 30 -4.78 4.80 -10.13
CA GLY A 30 -4.75 5.30 -8.74
C GLY A 30 -4.36 4.20 -7.74
N PHE A 31 -4.99 3.02 -7.85
CA PHE A 31 -4.63 1.87 -7.01
C PHE A 31 -3.18 1.43 -7.21
N GLN A 32 -2.72 1.35 -8.47
CA GLN A 32 -1.34 1.00 -8.82
C GLN A 32 -0.33 1.97 -8.21
N ALA A 33 -0.61 3.28 -8.23
CA ALA A 33 0.25 4.28 -7.60
C ALA A 33 0.30 4.15 -6.06
N HIS A 34 -0.84 3.88 -5.40
CA HIS A 34 -0.88 3.67 -3.96
C HIS A 34 -0.17 2.39 -3.53
N ALA A 35 -0.37 1.29 -4.26
CA ALA A 35 0.33 0.03 -4.03
C ALA A 35 1.84 0.19 -4.21
N PHE A 36 2.28 0.88 -5.28
CA PHE A 36 3.69 1.18 -5.49
C PHE A 36 4.28 2.03 -4.37
N LYS A 37 3.58 3.08 -3.92
CA LYS A 37 4.02 3.92 -2.80
C LYS A 37 4.13 3.12 -1.50
N ALA A 38 3.18 2.22 -1.23
CA ALA A 38 3.23 1.35 -0.07
C ALA A 38 4.41 0.37 -0.15
N MET A 39 4.66 -0.21 -1.33
CA MET A 39 5.81 -1.07 -1.58
C MET A 39 7.13 -0.33 -1.33
N VAL A 40 7.31 0.86 -1.91
CA VAL A 40 8.54 1.64 -1.71
C VAL A 40 8.73 2.00 -0.24
N ARG A 41 7.66 2.36 0.49
CA ARG A 41 7.73 2.60 1.94
C ARG A 41 8.14 1.36 2.72
N PHE A 42 7.57 0.20 2.38
CA PHE A 42 7.94 -1.08 2.98
C PHE A 42 9.42 -1.40 2.75
N GLN A 43 9.92 -1.18 1.53
CA GLN A 43 11.34 -1.35 1.20
C GLN A 43 12.24 -0.41 2.00
N ILE A 44 11.88 0.87 2.10
CA ILE A 44 12.63 1.86 2.90
C ILE A 44 12.71 1.43 4.36
N GLU A 45 11.58 1.04 4.95
CA GLU A 45 11.54 0.64 6.36
C GLU A 45 12.38 -0.63 6.61
N THR A 46 12.21 -1.65 5.76
CA THR A 46 12.97 -2.90 5.85
C THR A 46 14.48 -2.66 5.75
N LEU A 47 14.92 -1.79 4.83
CA LEU A 47 16.33 -1.45 4.67
C LEU A 47 16.86 -0.62 5.84
N SER A 48 16.06 0.30 6.38
CA SER A 48 16.41 1.08 7.56
C SER A 48 16.59 0.18 8.78
N PHE A 49 15.68 -0.77 8.97
CA PHE A 49 15.76 -1.76 10.05
C PHE A 49 16.99 -2.66 9.90
N LEU A 50 17.26 -3.15 8.68
CA LEU A 50 18.44 -3.98 8.42
C LEU A 50 19.73 -3.25 8.76
N LYS A 51 19.86 -1.97 8.34
CA LYS A 51 20.99 -1.12 8.70
C LYS A 51 21.15 -1.02 10.23
N HIS A 52 20.08 -0.67 10.94
CA HIS A 52 20.09 -0.57 12.40
C HIS A 52 20.54 -1.88 13.05
N ARG A 53 20.03 -3.03 12.56
CA ARG A 53 20.39 -4.33 13.09
C ARG A 53 21.88 -4.65 12.91
N CYS A 54 22.44 -4.35 11.73
CA CYS A 54 23.88 -4.49 11.48
C CYS A 54 24.72 -3.58 12.38
N GLU A 55 24.27 -2.34 12.63
CA GLU A 55 24.95 -1.42 13.56
C GLU A 55 24.95 -1.97 15.00
N GLN A 56 23.85 -2.60 15.44
CA GLN A 56 23.79 -3.28 16.74
C GLN A 56 24.69 -4.53 16.78
N ASP A 57 24.81 -5.29 15.68
CA ASP A 57 25.71 -6.44 15.61
C ASP A 57 27.18 -6.03 15.74
N VAL A 58 27.59 -4.94 15.08
CA VAL A 58 28.94 -4.37 15.25
C VAL A 58 29.17 -3.96 16.70
N LYS A 59 28.20 -3.25 17.29
CA LYS A 59 28.29 -2.83 18.69
C LYS A 59 28.41 -4.02 19.65
N LEU A 60 27.68 -5.11 19.41
CA LEU A 60 27.79 -6.31 20.23
C LEU A 60 29.23 -6.87 20.21
N VAL A 61 29.86 -6.93 19.04
CA VAL A 61 31.24 -7.42 18.93
C VAL A 61 32.19 -6.50 19.70
N ASP A 62 32.05 -5.19 19.57
CA ASP A 62 32.86 -4.21 20.30
C ASP A 62 32.69 -4.34 21.81
N ASP A 63 31.45 -4.45 22.29
CA ASP A 63 31.12 -4.60 23.71
C ASP A 63 31.64 -5.94 24.29
N LEU A 64 31.60 -7.03 23.51
CA LEU A 64 32.15 -8.33 23.91
C LEU A 64 33.67 -8.35 23.96
N VAL A 65 34.35 -7.65 23.04
CA VAL A 65 35.82 -7.54 23.03
C VAL A 65 36.32 -6.66 24.17
N ALA A 66 35.54 -5.64 24.57
CA ALA A 66 35.88 -4.76 25.68
C ALA A 66 35.69 -5.41 27.07
N GLY A 67 34.82 -6.41 27.19
CA GLY A 67 34.55 -7.11 28.45
C GLY A 67 35.66 -8.10 28.83
N ASN A 68 36.18 -7.99 30.06
CA ASN A 68 37.28 -8.83 30.53
C ASN A 68 36.81 -10.02 31.42
N GLU A 69 35.53 -10.07 31.78
CA GLU A 69 34.91 -11.11 32.60
C GLU A 69 33.72 -11.81 31.91
N PHE A 70 33.49 -13.08 32.25
CA PHE A 70 32.39 -13.88 31.66
C PHE A 70 31.00 -13.33 32.03
N ASN A 71 30.84 -12.78 33.23
CA ASN A 71 29.57 -12.23 33.68
C ASN A 71 29.19 -10.97 32.86
N ASP A 72 30.18 -10.12 32.55
CA ASP A 72 30.01 -8.97 31.67
C ASP A 72 29.56 -9.40 30.27
N ALA A 73 30.12 -10.48 29.74
CA ALA A 73 29.73 -11.02 28.44
C ALA A 73 28.28 -11.53 28.41
N PHE A 74 27.83 -12.20 29.49
CA PHE A 74 26.44 -12.67 29.60
C PHE A 74 25.45 -11.50 29.70
N ASP A 75 25.77 -10.47 30.49
CA ASP A 75 24.94 -9.27 30.60
C ASP A 75 24.84 -8.53 29.26
N VAL A 76 25.96 -8.37 28.55
CA VAL A 76 26.00 -7.79 27.19
C VAL A 76 25.10 -8.57 26.22
N LEU A 77 25.22 -9.90 26.20
CA LEU A 77 24.38 -10.76 25.35
C LEU A 77 22.89 -10.67 25.70
N SER A 78 22.57 -10.72 26.99
CA SER A 78 21.18 -10.69 27.45
C SER A 78 20.50 -9.35 27.09
N ASN A 79 21.19 -8.23 27.27
CA ASN A 79 20.73 -6.90 26.88
C ASN A 79 20.55 -6.80 25.37
N PHE A 80 21.49 -7.33 24.60
CA PHE A 80 21.40 -7.36 23.15
C PHE A 80 20.17 -8.12 22.65
N PHE A 81 19.89 -9.32 23.19
CA PHE A 81 18.72 -10.10 22.79
C PHE A 81 17.40 -9.45 23.20
N GLN A 82 17.35 -8.81 24.37
CA GLN A 82 16.17 -8.04 24.80
C GLN A 82 15.91 -6.87 23.85
N ASN A 83 16.93 -6.09 23.52
CA ASN A 83 16.84 -4.99 22.57
C ASN A 83 16.43 -5.48 21.18
N ALA A 84 17.07 -6.54 20.67
CA ALA A 84 16.72 -7.13 19.38
C ALA A 84 15.26 -7.57 19.33
N THR A 85 14.76 -8.23 20.39
CA THR A 85 13.36 -8.65 20.48
C THR A 85 12.42 -7.44 20.39
N SER A 86 12.72 -6.37 21.14
CA SER A 86 11.95 -5.13 21.13
C SER A 86 11.96 -4.48 19.74
N ASP A 87 13.13 -4.40 19.12
CA ASP A 87 13.32 -3.80 17.79
C ASP A 87 12.51 -4.54 16.72
N TYR A 88 12.54 -5.88 16.71
CA TYR A 88 11.73 -6.70 15.80
C TYR A 88 10.23 -6.50 16.02
N ALA A 89 9.78 -6.40 17.27
CA ALA A 89 8.36 -6.16 17.57
C ALA A 89 7.89 -4.79 17.07
N ILE A 90 8.71 -3.75 17.29
CA ILE A 90 8.45 -2.40 16.78
C ILE A 90 8.39 -2.41 15.25
N GLU A 91 9.36 -3.05 14.60
CA GLU A 91 9.45 -3.11 13.15
C GLU A 91 8.26 -3.85 12.52
N ALA A 92 7.86 -4.99 13.09
CA ALA A 92 6.66 -5.69 12.68
C ALA A 92 5.40 -4.80 12.78
N GLY A 93 5.31 -3.97 13.81
CA GLY A 93 4.25 -2.98 13.96
C GLY A 93 4.23 -1.93 12.84
N LYS A 94 5.40 -1.44 12.41
CA LYS A 94 5.50 -0.49 11.28
C LYS A 94 5.09 -1.14 9.97
N VAL A 95 5.55 -2.36 9.70
CA VAL A 95 5.15 -3.15 8.52
C VAL A 95 3.64 -3.36 8.50
N ALA A 96 3.05 -3.76 9.63
CA ALA A 96 1.60 -3.91 9.76
C ALA A 96 0.85 -2.59 9.51
N SER A 97 1.39 -1.46 9.97
CA SER A 97 0.83 -0.13 9.70
C SER A 97 0.83 0.23 8.21
N ILE A 98 1.91 -0.09 7.48
CA ILE A 98 1.97 0.12 6.02
C ILE A 98 0.88 -0.70 5.32
N GLY A 99 0.73 -1.97 5.69
CA GLY A 99 -0.32 -2.85 5.15
C GLY A 99 -1.73 -2.36 5.46
N SER A 100 -1.99 -1.98 6.73
CA SER A 100 -3.28 -1.45 7.17
C SER A 100 -3.66 -0.17 6.41
N ASN A 101 -2.71 0.74 6.21
CA ASN A 101 -2.92 1.96 5.43
C ASN A 101 -3.29 1.67 3.97
N LEU A 102 -2.62 0.71 3.33
CA LEU A 102 -2.94 0.31 1.95
C LEU A 102 -4.34 -0.33 1.87
N ALA A 103 -4.68 -1.22 2.81
CA ALA A 103 -5.99 -1.85 2.86
C ALA A 103 -7.12 -0.82 3.11
N SER A 104 -6.91 0.11 4.05
CA SER A 104 -7.86 1.19 4.36
C SER A 104 -8.12 2.09 3.16
N GLU A 105 -7.07 2.52 2.44
CA GLU A 105 -7.23 3.33 1.23
C GLU A 105 -7.98 2.58 0.13
N THR A 106 -7.72 1.27 -0.02
CA THR A 106 -8.43 0.40 -0.96
C THR A 106 -9.92 0.30 -0.60
N ALA A 107 -10.25 0.03 0.67
CA ALA A 107 -11.62 -0.03 1.15
C ALA A 107 -12.36 1.31 0.95
N ARG A 108 -11.67 2.44 1.18
CA ARG A 108 -12.22 3.78 0.96
C ARG A 108 -12.53 4.04 -0.51
N ARG A 109 -11.69 3.56 -1.43
CA ARG A 109 -11.94 3.65 -2.88
C ARG A 109 -13.16 2.83 -3.31
N ILE A 110 -13.24 1.57 -2.88
CA ILE A 110 -14.39 0.70 -3.16
C ILE A 110 -15.70 1.33 -2.66
N ARG A 111 -15.70 1.89 -1.44
CA ARG A 111 -16.88 2.56 -0.88
C ARG A 111 -17.34 3.74 -1.73
N ARG A 112 -16.41 4.60 -2.16
CA ARG A 112 -16.72 5.74 -3.03
C ARG A 112 -17.26 5.29 -4.38
N GLU A 113 -16.68 4.27 -4.99
CA GLU A 113 -17.15 3.73 -6.28
C GLU A 113 -18.58 3.18 -6.16
N ALA A 114 -18.89 2.47 -5.07
CA ALA A 114 -20.24 1.99 -4.78
C ALA A 114 -21.24 3.14 -4.60
N GLU A 115 -20.90 4.18 -3.83
CA GLU A 115 -21.74 5.38 -3.66
C GLU A 115 -22.03 6.07 -5.00
N THR A 116 -21.01 6.32 -5.82
CA THR A 116 -21.20 6.96 -7.13
C THR A 116 -22.05 6.14 -8.10
N THR A 117 -21.99 4.80 -8.01
CA THR A 117 -22.81 3.92 -8.85
C THR A 117 -24.29 3.99 -8.47
N ILE A 118 -24.58 4.06 -7.17
CA ILE A 118 -25.95 4.22 -6.66
C ILE A 118 -26.53 5.57 -7.09
N GLU A 119 -25.75 6.65 -6.97
CA GLU A 119 -26.14 7.99 -7.42
C GLU A 119 -26.42 8.03 -8.93
N ASP A 120 -25.53 7.46 -9.76
CA ASP A 120 -25.69 7.38 -11.21
C ASP A 120 -26.96 6.59 -11.60
N MET A 121 -27.27 5.49 -10.91
CA MET A 121 -28.51 4.71 -11.13
C MET A 121 -29.77 5.49 -10.76
N ALA A 122 -29.75 6.20 -9.63
CA ALA A 122 -30.88 7.02 -9.18
C ALA A 122 -31.16 8.16 -10.16
N ALA A 123 -30.12 8.84 -10.64
CA ALA A 123 -30.24 9.90 -11.64
C ALA A 123 -30.77 9.38 -12.98
N SER A 124 -30.33 8.19 -13.42
CA SER A 124 -30.81 7.56 -14.66
C SER A 124 -32.28 7.11 -14.59
N THR A 125 -32.82 6.85 -13.40
CA THR A 125 -34.22 6.38 -13.23
C THR A 125 -35.20 7.56 -13.12
N ALA A 126 -34.70 8.75 -12.84
CA ALA A 126 -35.50 9.98 -12.71
C ALA A 126 -35.62 10.80 -14.00
N ALA A 127 -34.94 10.40 -15.08
CA ALA A 127 -34.95 11.03 -16.41
C ALA A 127 -35.79 10.23 -17.42
#